data_AF-A0A2W1LPW5-F1
#
_entry.id   AF-A0A2W1LPW5-F1
#
_cell.length_a   1.000
_cell.length_b   1.000
_cell.length_c   1.000
_cell.angle_alpha   90.00
_cell.angle_beta   90.00
_cell.angle_gamma   90.00
#
_symmetry.space_group_name_H-M   'P 1'
#
loop_
_entity.id
_entity.type
_entity.pdbx_description
1 polymer ?
#
loop_
_entity_poly.entity_id
_entity_poly.type
_entity_poly.pdbx_seq_one_letter_code
_entity_poly.pdbx_strand_id
1 'polypeptide(L)'
;MKNFIYIIIIMGPAMYFGFTGRPTEMGISVVASALAITFINMDKFEFFKGAGFEAQLKKVEKATEEAYATIDALKTVAAPIIAETLHSISHAMRYSAGVAEIQRKLDAKYELDRVAESLGLKYEPLQKEQADFYRLHTWDLYSWVVGYFSKLKVDSKEIQLLFDVRSEYINTVNYPSRERILELLGSEYSKIDEEGLERIEDYLYFSKNKKLRRPITEEE
;
A
#
# COMPACT_ATOMS: atom_id res chain seq x y z
N MET A 1 34.16 2.37 19.44
CA MET A 1 33.59 2.72 18.11
C MET A 1 32.46 1.79 17.66
N LYS A 2 32.64 0.47 17.55
CA LYS A 2 31.56 -0.46 17.11
C LYS A 2 30.22 -0.29 17.85
N ASN A 3 30.24 -0.21 19.19
CA ASN A 3 29.01 -0.07 19.98
C ASN A 3 28.26 1.25 19.73
N PHE A 4 28.99 2.32 19.40
CA PHE A 4 28.39 3.62 19.09
C PHE A 4 27.72 3.61 17.72
N ILE A 5 28.31 2.92 16.74
CA ILE A 5 27.72 2.71 15.41
C ILE A 5 26.41 1.92 15.52
N TYR A 6 26.37 0.85 16.34
CA TYR A 6 25.15 0.08 16.55
C TYR A 6 24.03 0.91 17.18
N ILE A 7 24.33 1.74 18.18
CA ILE A 7 23.33 2.62 18.81
C ILE A 7 22.75 3.61 17.78
N ILE A 8 23.60 4.20 16.92
CA ILE A 8 23.14 5.11 15.86
C ILE A 8 22.28 4.37 14.83
N ILE A 9 22.66 3.17 14.41
CA ILE A 9 21.89 2.40 13.42
C ILE A 9 20.54 1.97 13.99
N ILE A 10 20.51 1.57 15.26
CA ILE A 10 19.30 1.06 15.92
C ILE A 10 18.36 2.22 16.28
N MET A 11 18.83 3.20 17.05
CA MET A 11 17.97 4.28 17.56
C MET A 11 17.85 5.49 16.62
N GLY A 12 18.75 5.64 15.64
CA GLY A 12 18.75 6.76 14.70
C GLY A 12 17.42 6.94 13.95
N PRO A 13 16.84 5.87 13.38
CA PRO A 13 15.53 5.95 12.71
C PRO A 13 14.42 6.45 13.63
N ALA A 14 14.35 5.97 14.89
CA ALA A 14 13.34 6.41 15.84
C ALA A 14 13.46 7.90 16.18
N MET A 15 14.70 8.40 16.37
CA MET A 15 14.96 9.81 16.63
C MET A 15 14.61 10.67 15.41
N TYR A 16 14.95 10.22 14.21
CA TYR A 16 14.63 10.92 12.96
C TYR A 16 13.11 11.05 12.77
N PHE A 17 12.37 9.95 12.89
CA PHE A 17 10.93 9.97 12.72
C PHE A 17 10.22 10.79 13.82
N GLY A 18 10.71 10.73 15.06
CA GLY A 18 10.24 11.58 16.15
C GLY A 18 10.43 13.07 15.87
N PHE A 19 11.59 13.46 15.33
CA PHE A 19 11.87 14.85 14.96
C PHE A 19 11.01 15.35 13.79
N THR A 20 10.72 14.48 12.81
CA THR A 20 9.86 14.81 11.66
C THR A 20 8.37 14.79 11.96
N GLY A 21 7.95 14.55 13.21
CA GLY A 21 6.54 14.53 13.60
C GLY A 21 5.77 13.33 13.03
N ARG A 22 6.46 12.19 12.85
CA ARG A 22 5.91 10.93 12.32
C ARG A 22 5.77 9.90 13.43
N PRO A 23 4.73 10.00 14.29
CA PRO A 23 4.61 9.21 15.51
C PRO A 23 4.47 7.71 15.24
N THR A 24 3.83 7.32 14.14
CA THR A 24 3.67 5.92 13.74
C THR A 24 5.03 5.30 13.39
N GLU A 25 5.78 5.89 12.47
CA GLU A 25 7.11 5.43 12.05
C GLU A 25 8.15 5.47 13.17
N MET A 26 8.02 6.43 14.09
CA MET A 26 8.80 6.47 15.32
C MET A 26 8.50 5.25 16.20
N GLY A 27 7.22 4.97 16.48
CA GLY A 27 6.82 3.80 17.28
C GLY A 27 7.33 2.49 16.68
N ILE A 28 7.24 2.36 15.37
CA ILE A 28 7.75 1.21 14.60
C ILE A 28 9.25 1.04 14.80
N SER A 29 9.99 2.13 14.64
CA SER A 29 11.44 2.12 14.77
C SER A 29 11.88 1.77 16.19
N VAL A 30 11.14 2.20 17.21
CA VAL A 30 11.38 1.82 18.62
C VAL A 30 11.20 0.32 18.84
N VAL A 31 10.15 -0.28 18.29
CA VAL A 31 9.90 -1.73 18.46
C VAL A 31 10.93 -2.56 17.69
N ALA A 32 11.24 -2.20 16.45
CA ALA A 32 12.31 -2.83 15.67
C ALA A 32 13.67 -2.73 16.39
N SER A 33 13.93 -1.59 17.03
CA SER A 33 15.13 -1.37 17.84
C SER A 33 15.19 -2.31 19.04
N ALA A 34 14.08 -2.47 19.75
CA ALA A 34 13.99 -3.37 20.89
C ALA A 34 14.28 -4.81 20.48
N LEU A 35 13.72 -5.28 19.36
CA LEU A 35 14.00 -6.61 18.80
C LEU A 35 15.47 -6.77 18.42
N ALA A 36 16.06 -5.81 17.72
CA ALA A 36 17.47 -5.85 17.34
C ALA A 36 18.41 -5.91 18.57
N ILE A 37 18.11 -5.16 19.63
CA ILE A 37 18.88 -5.16 20.88
C ILE A 37 18.79 -6.52 21.59
N THR A 38 17.60 -7.14 21.58
CA THR A 38 17.38 -8.49 22.12
C THR A 38 18.26 -9.52 21.40
N PHE A 39 18.30 -9.49 20.06
CA PHE A 39 19.15 -10.40 19.28
C PHE A 39 20.66 -10.15 19.44
N ILE A 40 21.08 -8.89 19.54
CA ILE A 40 22.51 -8.52 19.71
C ILE A 40 23.07 -8.99 21.07
N ASN A 41 22.20 -9.14 22.07
CA ASN A 41 22.59 -9.52 23.43
C ASN A 41 21.95 -10.84 23.87
N MET A 42 21.59 -11.68 22.89
CA MET A 42 20.94 -12.95 23.11
C MET A 42 21.81 -13.93 23.91
N ASP A 43 23.12 -13.70 23.96
CA ASP A 43 24.11 -14.40 24.78
C ASP A 43 24.18 -13.93 26.25
N LYS A 44 23.54 -12.81 26.59
CA LYS A 44 23.69 -12.12 27.89
C LYS A 44 22.45 -12.11 28.76
N PHE A 45 21.28 -12.47 28.22
CA PHE A 45 20.02 -12.39 28.94
C PHE A 45 19.45 -13.78 29.21
N GLU A 46 19.29 -14.16 30.48
CA GLU A 46 18.47 -15.33 30.84
C GLU A 46 16.97 -15.01 30.84
N PHE A 47 16.57 -13.73 30.89
CA PHE A 47 15.18 -13.25 30.85
C PHE A 47 15.09 -11.82 30.29
N PHE A 48 14.06 -11.51 29.49
CA PHE A 48 13.74 -10.16 28.99
C PHE A 48 12.24 -9.89 29.11
N LYS A 49 11.85 -8.66 29.50
CA LYS A 49 10.44 -8.21 29.55
C LYS A 49 10.33 -6.76 29.09
N GLY A 50 9.50 -6.47 28.09
CA GLY A 50 9.26 -5.11 27.57
C GLY A 50 8.27 -5.07 26.41
N ALA A 51 7.55 -3.95 26.23
CA ALA A 51 6.57 -3.75 25.15
C ALA A 51 5.47 -4.85 25.03
N GLY A 52 5.08 -5.47 26.16
CA GLY A 52 4.12 -6.58 26.17
C GLY A 52 4.72 -7.95 25.84
N PHE A 53 6.04 -8.05 25.68
CA PHE A 53 6.79 -9.27 25.36
C PHE A 53 7.64 -9.74 26.55
N GLU A 54 7.72 -11.05 26.77
CA GLU A 54 8.57 -11.73 27.77
C GLU A 54 9.33 -12.92 27.13
N ALA A 55 10.63 -13.08 27.38
CA ALA A 55 11.47 -14.18 26.88
C ALA A 55 12.45 -14.71 27.96
N GLN A 56 12.83 -16.00 27.98
CA GLN A 56 13.69 -16.63 29.01
C GLN A 56 14.58 -17.78 28.47
N LEU A 57 15.88 -17.55 28.25
CA LEU A 57 16.80 -18.44 27.51
C LEU A 57 17.33 -19.65 28.33
N LYS A 58 17.07 -20.90 27.90
CA LYS A 58 17.74 -22.16 28.37
C LYS A 58 17.68 -23.34 27.36
N LYS A 59 18.82 -23.79 26.83
CA LYS A 59 19.03 -24.98 25.94
C LYS A 59 18.30 -24.94 24.58
N VAL A 60 18.86 -25.68 23.60
CA VAL A 60 18.53 -25.63 22.16
C VAL A 60 17.03 -25.75 21.83
N GLU A 61 16.27 -26.53 22.59
CA GLU A 61 14.81 -26.65 22.42
C GLU A 61 14.06 -25.35 22.77
N LYS A 62 14.45 -24.63 23.83
CA LYS A 62 13.90 -23.28 24.07
C LYS A 62 14.40 -22.28 23.06
N ALA A 63 15.63 -22.39 22.54
CA ALA A 63 16.10 -21.45 21.51
C ALA A 63 15.21 -21.51 20.25
N THR A 64 14.71 -22.70 19.89
CA THR A 64 13.69 -22.83 18.86
C THR A 64 12.32 -22.27 19.28
N GLU A 65 11.85 -22.53 20.50
CA GLU A 65 10.60 -21.94 21.01
C GLU A 65 10.65 -20.41 21.08
N GLU A 66 11.78 -19.83 21.47
CA GLU A 66 12.01 -18.39 21.53
C GLU A 66 12.16 -17.77 20.15
N ALA A 67 12.78 -18.48 19.19
CA ALA A 67 12.77 -18.07 17.80
C ALA A 67 11.33 -18.01 17.26
N TYR A 68 10.50 -19.02 17.55
CA TYR A 68 9.08 -18.99 17.19
C TYR A 68 8.30 -17.88 17.92
N ALA A 69 8.52 -17.70 19.23
CA ALA A 69 7.90 -16.62 19.99
C ALA A 69 8.31 -15.24 19.49
N THR A 70 9.57 -15.08 19.06
CA THR A 70 10.06 -13.83 18.49
C THR A 70 9.49 -13.59 17.09
N ILE A 71 9.34 -14.65 16.28
CA ILE A 71 8.63 -14.58 15.00
C ILE A 71 7.18 -14.14 15.26
N ASP A 72 6.48 -14.72 16.22
CA ASP A 72 5.09 -14.35 16.53
C ASP A 72 4.98 -12.91 17.07
N ALA A 73 5.92 -12.47 17.90
CA ALA A 73 6.01 -11.07 18.32
C ALA A 73 6.26 -10.15 17.12
N LEU A 74 7.16 -10.53 16.21
CA LEU A 74 7.42 -9.80 14.98
C LEU A 74 6.17 -9.72 14.10
N LYS A 75 5.40 -10.81 13.95
CA LYS A 75 4.12 -10.80 13.22
C LYS A 75 3.11 -9.85 13.85
N THR A 76 3.02 -9.86 15.18
CA THR A 76 2.10 -9.01 15.95
C THR A 76 2.36 -7.53 15.73
N VAL A 77 3.64 -7.16 15.56
CA VAL A 77 4.07 -5.79 15.30
C VAL A 77 4.00 -5.45 13.82
N ALA A 78 4.52 -6.32 12.94
CA ALA A 78 4.61 -6.07 11.50
C ALA A 78 3.23 -5.97 10.83
N ALA A 79 2.27 -6.80 11.24
CA ALA A 79 0.95 -6.83 10.61
C ALA A 79 0.21 -5.48 10.63
N PRO A 80 0.03 -4.80 11.78
CA PRO A 80 -0.62 -3.49 11.81
C PRO A 80 0.19 -2.41 11.08
N ILE A 81 1.51 -2.51 11.07
CA ILE A 81 2.39 -1.55 10.37
C ILE A 81 2.21 -1.64 8.88
N ILE A 82 2.24 -2.86 8.34
CA ILE A 82 2.08 -3.09 6.91
C ILE A 82 0.68 -2.64 6.48
N ALA A 83 -0.35 -2.97 7.28
CA ALA A 83 -1.72 -2.52 7.02
C ALA A 83 -1.82 -0.98 7.02
N GLU A 84 -1.29 -0.30 8.03
CA GLU A 84 -1.34 1.18 8.14
C GLU A 84 -0.50 1.87 7.05
N THR A 85 0.65 1.30 6.70
CA THR A 85 1.48 1.83 5.61
C THR A 85 0.73 1.70 4.29
N LEU A 86 0.10 0.54 4.05
CA LEU A 86 -0.70 0.30 2.85
C LEU A 86 -1.91 1.24 2.78
N HIS A 87 -2.58 1.47 3.90
CA HIS A 87 -3.64 2.45 4.03
C HIS A 87 -3.15 3.86 3.65
N SER A 88 -2.07 4.31 4.29
CA SER A 88 -1.49 5.63 4.07
C SER A 88 -1.08 5.87 2.62
N ILE A 89 -0.34 4.94 1.99
CA ILE A 89 0.07 5.08 0.59
C ILE A 89 -1.13 4.99 -0.38
N SER A 90 -2.16 4.21 -0.03
CA SER A 90 -3.38 4.16 -0.83
C SER A 90 -4.03 5.52 -0.92
N HIS A 91 -4.11 6.24 0.21
CA HIS A 91 -4.79 7.52 0.32
C HIS A 91 -3.92 8.75 -0.04
N ALA A 92 -2.59 8.65 0.04
CA ALA A 92 -1.68 9.75 -0.24
C ALA A 92 -1.82 10.27 -1.68
N MET A 93 -1.85 11.60 -1.87
CA MET A 93 -1.79 12.26 -3.18
C MET A 93 -2.82 11.82 -4.24
N ARG A 94 -3.88 11.08 -3.88
CA ARG A 94 -4.82 10.49 -4.87
C ARG A 94 -5.40 11.48 -5.88
N TYR A 95 -5.73 12.69 -5.43
CA TYR A 95 -6.37 13.70 -6.29
C TYR A 95 -5.38 14.50 -7.16
N SER A 96 -4.09 14.37 -6.92
CA SER A 96 -3.02 15.11 -7.62
C SER A 96 -1.98 14.19 -8.27
N ALA A 97 -2.13 12.89 -8.10
CA ALA A 97 -1.24 11.85 -8.61
C ALA A 97 -1.51 11.59 -10.10
N GLY A 98 -0.45 11.41 -10.88
CA GLY A 98 -0.50 10.84 -12.23
C GLY A 98 -0.21 9.34 -12.25
N VAL A 99 -0.10 8.75 -13.45
CA VAL A 99 0.19 7.32 -13.66
C VAL A 99 1.48 6.90 -12.93
N ALA A 100 2.50 7.76 -12.96
CA ALA A 100 3.78 7.50 -12.31
C ALA A 100 3.66 7.27 -10.80
N GLU A 101 2.78 8.01 -10.14
CA GLU A 101 2.54 7.85 -8.71
C GLU A 101 1.81 6.54 -8.38
N ILE A 102 0.89 6.10 -9.25
CA ILE A 102 0.24 4.79 -9.09
C ILE A 102 1.28 3.66 -9.17
N GLN A 103 2.25 3.75 -10.09
CA GLN A 103 3.30 2.75 -10.19
C GLN A 103 4.19 2.73 -8.95
N ARG A 104 4.63 3.90 -8.44
CA ARG A 104 5.42 3.96 -7.20
C ARG A 104 4.70 3.29 -6.03
N LYS A 105 3.40 3.47 -5.93
CA LYS A 105 2.57 2.83 -4.92
C LYS A 105 2.40 1.34 -5.13
N LEU A 106 2.29 0.87 -6.38
CA LEU A 106 2.29 -0.56 -6.70
C LEU A 106 3.61 -1.20 -6.28
N ASP A 107 4.74 -0.58 -6.58
CA ASP A 107 6.06 -1.08 -6.20
C ASP A 107 6.19 -1.18 -4.67
N ALA A 108 5.79 -0.13 -3.95
CA ALA A 108 5.74 -0.14 -2.49
C ALA A 108 4.81 -1.25 -1.96
N LYS A 109 3.63 -1.43 -2.56
CA LYS A 109 2.70 -2.51 -2.20
C LYS A 109 3.34 -3.89 -2.40
N TYR A 110 4.02 -4.13 -3.51
CA TYR A 110 4.65 -5.43 -3.78
C TYR A 110 5.74 -5.75 -2.76
N GLU A 111 6.51 -4.75 -2.30
CA GLU A 111 7.45 -4.96 -1.20
C GLU A 111 6.75 -5.28 0.12
N LEU A 112 5.66 -4.57 0.43
CA LEU A 112 4.85 -4.84 1.62
C LEU A 112 4.23 -6.24 1.61
N ASP A 113 3.72 -6.67 0.45
CA ASP A 113 3.17 -8.02 0.25
C ASP A 113 4.26 -9.08 0.42
N ARG A 114 5.45 -8.87 -0.16
CA ARG A 114 6.61 -9.76 -0.03
C ARG A 114 7.02 -9.94 1.43
N VAL A 115 7.07 -8.85 2.20
CA VAL A 115 7.36 -8.90 3.65
C VAL A 115 6.27 -9.67 4.38
N ALA A 116 4.99 -9.39 4.10
CA ALA A 116 3.88 -10.09 4.72
C ALA A 116 3.88 -11.60 4.43
N GLU A 117 4.17 -12.00 3.19
CA GLU A 117 4.33 -13.39 2.78
C GLU A 117 5.52 -14.06 3.47
N SER A 118 6.66 -13.38 3.55
CA SER A 118 7.87 -13.92 4.22
C SER A 118 7.67 -14.20 5.71
N LEU A 119 6.80 -13.42 6.36
CA LEU A 119 6.40 -13.59 7.76
C LEU A 119 5.19 -14.54 7.91
N GLY A 120 4.60 -15.00 6.81
CA GLY A 120 3.39 -15.83 6.82
C GLY A 120 2.22 -15.15 7.53
N LEU A 121 2.01 -13.86 7.30
CA LEU A 121 0.96 -13.09 7.94
C LEU A 121 -0.42 -13.47 7.38
N LYS A 122 -1.30 -13.90 8.27
CA LYS A 122 -2.74 -14.08 8.00
C LYS A 122 -3.52 -13.10 8.87
N TYR A 123 -3.56 -11.85 8.43
CA TYR A 123 -4.15 -10.74 9.18
C TYR A 123 -5.28 -10.12 8.35
N GLU A 124 -6.52 -10.28 8.83
CA GLU A 124 -7.73 -9.79 8.13
C GLU A 124 -7.66 -8.29 7.76
N PRO A 125 -7.24 -7.37 8.65
CA PRO A 125 -7.12 -5.96 8.28
C PRO A 125 -6.12 -5.71 7.14
N LEU A 126 -5.02 -6.48 7.07
CA LEU A 126 -4.09 -6.37 5.93
C LEU A 126 -4.76 -6.77 4.61
N GLN A 127 -5.54 -7.86 4.61
CA GLN A 127 -6.25 -8.30 3.40
C GLN A 127 -7.27 -7.26 2.95
N LYS A 128 -7.97 -6.63 3.91
CA LYS A 128 -8.86 -5.51 3.63
C LYS A 128 -8.12 -4.34 2.98
N GLU A 129 -7.00 -3.89 3.55
CA GLU A 129 -6.24 -2.78 2.99
C GLU A 129 -5.63 -3.12 1.61
N GLN A 130 -5.27 -4.39 1.36
CA GLN A 130 -4.86 -4.86 0.03
C GLN A 130 -5.99 -4.77 -1.00
N ALA A 131 -7.22 -5.13 -0.62
CA ALA A 131 -8.39 -5.00 -1.47
C ALA A 131 -8.74 -3.52 -1.72
N ASP A 132 -8.71 -2.70 -0.66
CA ASP A 132 -8.99 -1.27 -0.73
C ASP A 132 -7.96 -0.54 -1.62
N PHE A 133 -6.67 -0.90 -1.55
CA PHE A 133 -5.65 -0.35 -2.46
C PHE A 133 -6.09 -0.46 -3.92
N TYR A 134 -6.46 -1.66 -4.37
CA TYR A 134 -6.85 -1.86 -5.77
C TYR A 134 -8.17 -1.19 -6.12
N ARG A 135 -9.14 -1.20 -5.19
CA ARG A 135 -10.41 -0.50 -5.36
C ARG A 135 -10.18 1.00 -5.61
N LEU A 136 -9.44 1.66 -4.72
CA LEU A 136 -9.19 3.09 -4.80
C LEU A 136 -8.47 3.49 -6.10
N HIS A 137 -7.42 2.77 -6.49
CA HIS A 137 -6.68 3.09 -7.71
C HIS A 137 -7.46 2.73 -8.99
N THR A 138 -8.36 1.74 -8.95
CA THR A 138 -9.29 1.48 -10.06
C THR A 138 -10.27 2.64 -10.22
N TRP A 139 -10.79 3.16 -9.10
CA TRP A 139 -11.65 4.35 -9.10
C TRP A 139 -10.91 5.60 -9.59
N ASP A 140 -9.64 5.79 -9.22
CA ASP A 140 -8.82 6.92 -9.66
C ASP A 140 -8.61 6.87 -11.19
N LEU A 141 -8.26 5.71 -11.75
CA LEU A 141 -8.13 5.52 -13.21
C LEU A 141 -9.46 5.75 -13.94
N TYR A 142 -10.57 5.22 -13.42
CA TYR A 142 -11.89 5.50 -13.99
C TYR A 142 -12.23 7.00 -13.92
N SER A 143 -11.84 7.68 -12.84
CA SER A 143 -12.03 9.13 -12.70
C SER A 143 -11.23 9.91 -13.74
N TRP A 144 -10.06 9.41 -14.18
CA TRP A 144 -9.31 10.01 -15.29
C TRP A 144 -9.96 9.81 -16.66
N VAL A 145 -10.67 8.69 -16.87
CA VAL A 145 -11.52 8.47 -18.05
C VAL A 145 -12.63 9.52 -18.08
N VAL A 146 -13.39 9.65 -16.98
CA VAL A 146 -14.47 10.65 -16.87
C VAL A 146 -13.91 12.08 -17.03
N GLY A 147 -12.80 12.39 -16.38
CA GLY A 147 -12.16 13.70 -16.44
C GLY A 147 -11.63 14.07 -17.83
N TYR A 148 -11.20 13.09 -18.63
CA TYR A 148 -10.83 13.31 -20.03
C TYR A 148 -12.05 13.77 -20.84
N PHE A 149 -13.17 13.04 -20.77
CA PHE A 149 -14.37 13.38 -21.52
C PHE A 149 -14.97 14.73 -21.10
N SER A 150 -14.91 15.05 -19.81
CA SER A 150 -15.34 16.36 -19.28
C SER A 150 -14.62 17.54 -19.94
N LYS A 151 -13.34 17.37 -20.31
CA LYS A 151 -12.52 18.43 -20.91
C LYS A 151 -12.83 18.66 -22.38
N LEU A 152 -13.46 17.70 -23.07
CA LEU A 152 -13.89 17.85 -24.45
C LEU A 152 -15.03 18.88 -24.62
N LYS A 153 -15.49 19.53 -23.52
CA LYS A 153 -16.55 20.55 -23.50
C LYS A 153 -17.84 20.09 -24.18
N VAL A 154 -18.06 18.78 -24.21
CA VAL A 154 -19.29 18.22 -24.72
C VAL A 154 -20.29 18.27 -23.57
N ASP A 155 -21.17 19.26 -23.59
CA ASP A 155 -22.34 19.32 -22.70
C ASP A 155 -23.37 18.28 -23.21
N SER A 156 -23.04 17.01 -22.99
CA SER A 156 -23.81 15.85 -23.41
C SER A 156 -24.32 15.13 -22.17
N LYS A 157 -25.59 14.73 -22.23
CA LYS A 157 -26.24 13.91 -21.20
C LYS A 157 -25.44 12.62 -20.94
N GLU A 158 -24.79 12.12 -21.98
CA GLU A 158 -23.89 10.96 -22.02
C GLU A 158 -22.69 11.11 -21.07
N ILE A 159 -22.02 12.27 -21.04
CA ILE A 159 -20.91 12.52 -20.11
C ILE A 159 -21.41 12.65 -18.67
N GLN A 160 -22.57 13.25 -18.47
CA GLN A 160 -23.18 13.31 -17.13
C GLN A 160 -23.47 11.90 -16.60
N LEU A 161 -23.93 10.98 -17.45
CA LEU A 161 -24.16 9.58 -17.05
C LEU A 161 -22.85 8.89 -16.61
N LEU A 162 -21.71 9.16 -17.25
CA LEU A 162 -20.41 8.64 -16.79
C LEU A 162 -20.02 9.16 -15.40
N PHE A 163 -20.33 10.43 -15.11
CA PHE A 163 -20.13 11.04 -13.80
C PHE A 163 -21.04 10.46 -12.72
N ASP A 164 -22.32 10.27 -13.03
CA ASP A 164 -23.29 9.72 -12.10
C ASP A 164 -22.87 8.30 -11.71
N VAL A 165 -22.51 7.48 -12.71
CA VAL A 165 -21.91 6.15 -12.52
C VAL A 165 -20.69 6.26 -11.61
N ARG A 166 -19.73 7.16 -11.86
CA ARG A 166 -18.53 7.33 -10.99
C ARG A 166 -18.87 7.51 -9.50
N SER A 167 -19.96 8.22 -9.19
CA SER A 167 -20.40 8.47 -7.82
C SER A 167 -20.97 7.22 -7.13
N GLU A 168 -21.61 6.32 -7.90
CA GLU A 168 -22.16 5.05 -7.42
C GLU A 168 -21.08 4.03 -7.06
N TYR A 169 -19.93 4.06 -7.75
CA TYR A 169 -18.84 3.07 -7.57
C TYR A 169 -17.77 3.48 -6.55
N ILE A 170 -17.95 4.59 -5.82
CA ILE A 170 -16.95 5.04 -4.84
C ILE A 170 -16.68 4.00 -3.73
N ASN A 171 -17.67 3.17 -3.40
CA ASN A 171 -17.60 2.17 -2.33
C ASN A 171 -17.76 0.72 -2.83
N THR A 172 -17.63 0.47 -4.14
CA THR A 172 -17.84 -0.87 -4.71
C THR A 172 -16.66 -1.32 -5.57
N VAL A 173 -16.62 -2.61 -5.91
CA VAL A 173 -15.60 -3.19 -6.80
C VAL A 173 -16.12 -3.43 -8.22
N ASN A 174 -17.39 -3.10 -8.47
CA ASN A 174 -18.10 -3.44 -9.71
C ASN A 174 -17.97 -2.35 -10.77
N TYR A 175 -16.74 -1.96 -11.12
CA TYR A 175 -16.52 -0.86 -12.06
C TYR A 175 -17.07 -1.16 -13.47
N PRO A 176 -17.44 -0.12 -14.26
CA PRO A 176 -18.08 -0.29 -15.56
C PRO A 176 -17.24 -1.10 -16.56
N SER A 177 -17.86 -2.07 -17.25
CA SER A 177 -17.18 -2.79 -18.33
C SER A 177 -16.94 -1.88 -19.55
N ARG A 178 -16.14 -2.36 -20.50
CA ARG A 178 -15.93 -1.66 -21.77
C ARG A 178 -17.25 -1.38 -22.47
N GLU A 179 -18.09 -2.40 -22.59
CA GLU A 179 -19.40 -2.32 -23.23
C GLU A 179 -20.28 -1.28 -22.55
N ARG A 180 -20.27 -1.25 -21.21
CA ARG A 180 -21.03 -0.25 -20.45
C ARG A 180 -20.51 1.17 -20.68
N ILE A 181 -19.19 1.38 -20.74
CA ILE A 181 -18.61 2.71 -21.04
C ILE A 181 -19.00 3.15 -22.44
N LEU A 182 -18.93 2.25 -23.43
CA LEU A 182 -19.32 2.54 -24.81
C LEU A 182 -20.82 2.86 -24.93
N GLU A 183 -21.66 2.12 -24.22
CA GLU A 183 -23.10 2.39 -24.15
C GLU A 183 -23.39 3.77 -23.56
N LEU A 184 -22.71 4.13 -22.46
CA LEU A 184 -22.86 5.42 -21.77
C LEU A 184 -22.40 6.59 -22.65
N LEU A 185 -21.35 6.39 -23.46
CA LEU A 185 -20.84 7.39 -24.39
C LEU A 185 -21.75 7.57 -25.61
N GLY A 186 -22.52 6.55 -26.01
CA GLY A 186 -23.49 6.67 -27.11
C GLY A 186 -22.87 7.26 -28.38
N SER A 187 -23.45 8.35 -28.88
CA SER A 187 -22.95 9.07 -30.07
C SER A 187 -21.59 9.75 -29.86
N GLU A 188 -21.22 10.07 -28.61
CA GLU A 188 -19.96 10.71 -28.26
C GLU A 188 -18.75 9.78 -28.45
N TYR A 189 -19.00 8.46 -28.58
CA TYR A 189 -17.95 7.49 -28.91
C TYR A 189 -17.19 7.85 -30.21
N SER A 190 -17.86 8.47 -31.18
CA SER A 190 -17.24 8.89 -32.43
C SER A 190 -16.23 10.03 -32.29
N LYS A 191 -16.24 10.73 -31.15
CA LYS A 191 -15.37 11.88 -30.85
C LYS A 191 -14.16 11.50 -29.98
N ILE A 192 -14.02 10.23 -29.63
CA ILE A 192 -12.89 9.77 -28.83
C ILE A 192 -11.66 9.70 -29.72
N ASP A 193 -10.61 10.44 -29.36
CA ASP A 193 -9.31 10.30 -29.98
C ASP A 193 -8.55 9.09 -29.41
N GLU A 194 -7.32 8.89 -29.87
CA GLU A 194 -6.46 7.80 -29.39
C GLU A 194 -6.18 7.90 -27.88
N GLU A 195 -6.04 9.11 -27.32
CA GLU A 195 -5.76 9.32 -25.90
C GLU A 195 -6.94 8.86 -25.02
N GLY A 196 -8.17 9.19 -25.42
CA GLY A 196 -9.37 8.75 -24.71
C GLY A 196 -9.53 7.23 -24.70
N LEU A 197 -9.22 6.57 -25.82
CA LEU A 197 -9.23 5.10 -25.91
C LEU A 197 -8.14 4.49 -25.03
N GLU A 198 -6.93 5.03 -25.04
CA GLU A 198 -5.81 4.57 -24.23
C GLU A 198 -6.11 4.67 -22.72
N ARG A 199 -6.80 5.72 -22.27
CA ARG A 199 -7.25 5.86 -20.88
C ARG A 199 -8.29 4.79 -20.49
N ILE A 200 -9.23 4.47 -21.37
CA ILE A 200 -10.20 3.39 -21.16
C ILE A 200 -9.48 2.05 -21.02
N GLU A 201 -8.54 1.75 -21.92
CA GLU A 201 -7.79 0.49 -21.91
C GLU A 201 -6.88 0.37 -20.68
N ASP A 202 -6.25 1.46 -20.22
CA ASP A 202 -5.47 1.47 -18.98
C ASP A 202 -6.33 1.13 -17.76
N TYR A 203 -7.49 1.78 -17.65
CA TYR A 203 -8.46 1.49 -16.59
C TYR A 203 -8.90 0.01 -16.62
N LEU A 204 -9.33 -0.49 -17.79
CA LEU A 204 -9.82 -1.87 -17.93
C LEU A 204 -8.72 -2.88 -17.61
N TYR A 205 -7.51 -2.62 -18.09
CA TYR A 205 -6.36 -3.48 -17.83
C TYR A 205 -6.00 -3.52 -16.35
N PHE A 206 -5.95 -2.38 -15.67
CA PHE A 206 -5.67 -2.33 -14.24
C PHE A 206 -6.76 -3.02 -13.42
N SER A 207 -8.04 -2.76 -13.73
CA SER A 207 -9.19 -3.37 -13.06
C SER A 207 -9.10 -4.90 -13.06
N LYS A 208 -8.69 -5.48 -14.20
CA LYS A 208 -8.55 -6.94 -14.38
C LYS A 208 -7.24 -7.51 -13.84
N ASN A 209 -6.11 -6.86 -14.11
CA ASN A 209 -4.78 -7.44 -13.91
C ASN A 209 -4.06 -6.94 -12.66
N LYS A 210 -4.60 -5.92 -11.97
CA LYS A 210 -4.05 -5.35 -10.74
C LYS A 210 -2.61 -4.82 -10.89
N LYS A 211 -2.30 -4.33 -12.10
CA LYS A 211 -1.04 -3.69 -12.49
C LYS A 211 -1.29 -2.74 -13.67
N LEU A 212 -0.41 -1.77 -13.88
CA LEU A 212 -0.53 -0.84 -15.01
C LEU A 212 -0.23 -1.54 -16.34
N ARG A 213 -0.91 -1.10 -17.42
CA ARG A 213 -0.72 -1.62 -18.77
C ARG A 213 0.58 -1.15 -19.40
N ARG A 214 0.90 0.13 -19.16
CA ARG A 214 2.04 0.83 -19.76
C ARG A 214 3.11 1.07 -18.69
N PRO A 215 4.39 0.82 -18.99
CA PRO A 215 5.48 1.23 -18.11
C PRO A 215 5.55 2.76 -18.05
N ILE A 216 5.98 3.32 -16.92
CA ILE A 216 6.27 4.75 -16.83
C ILE A 216 7.46 5.04 -17.76
N THR A 217 7.29 5.94 -18.72
CA THR A 217 8.42 6.61 -19.37
C THR A 217 8.88 7.72 -18.44
N GLU A 218 10.17 7.81 -18.12
CA GLU A 218 10.79 8.73 -17.13
C GLU A 218 10.59 10.24 -17.41
N GLU A 219 9.74 10.63 -18.37
CA GLU A 219 9.56 12.00 -18.86
C GLU A 219 8.27 12.71 -18.36
N GLU A 220 7.45 12.08 -17.49
CA GLU A 220 6.27 12.69 -16.85
C GLU A 220 6.48 12.98 -15.35
#